data_AF-A0A100W0K0-F1
#
_entry.id   AF-A0A100W0K0-F1
#
_cell.length_a   1.000
_cell.length_b   1.000
_cell.length_c   1.000
_cell.angle_alpha   90.00
_cell.angle_beta   90.00
_cell.angle_gamma   90.00
#
_symmetry.space_group_name_H-M   'P 1'
#
loop_
_entity.id
_entity.type
_entity.pdbx_description
1 polymer ?
#
loop_
_entity_poly.entity_id
_entity_poly.type
_entity_poly.pdbx_seq_one_letter_code
_entity_poly.pdbx_strand_id
1 'polypeptide(L)'
;MYPSSATPVMHPAFAASFAAPLPRGVRAAAESASWDDFLAEYAPSGGPLRMRQWSCTDARPGYRLGPQSRRYQATIAVGDTVSTSRAAASGPIAALTAMLYDRGIALETTSFHQLPTGGRTATFLQGSDGTRSMWAMGLDDDPELSALRAVIACVNRLMTA
;
A
#
# COMPACT_ATOMS: atom_id res chain seq x y z
N MET A 1 49.82 -7.60 -14.08
CA MET A 1 48.75 -7.41 -13.09
C MET A 1 47.55 -6.86 -13.85
N TYR A 2 46.64 -7.72 -14.31
CA TYR A 2 45.43 -7.28 -15.01
C TYR A 2 44.37 -6.89 -13.98
N PRO A 3 43.68 -5.74 -14.11
CA PRO A 3 42.56 -5.43 -13.26
C PRO A 3 41.38 -6.35 -13.62
N SER A 4 40.87 -7.12 -12.65
CA SER A 4 39.60 -7.81 -12.79
C SER A 4 38.50 -6.78 -12.98
N SER A 5 37.96 -6.70 -14.20
CA SER A 5 36.70 -6.01 -14.45
C SER A 5 35.59 -6.84 -13.83
N ALA A 6 35.03 -6.40 -12.70
CA ALA A 6 33.79 -6.95 -12.20
C ALA A 6 32.68 -6.63 -13.21
N THR A 7 32.07 -7.65 -13.80
CA THR A 7 30.85 -7.49 -14.59
C THR A 7 29.76 -6.94 -13.68
N PRO A 8 29.12 -5.81 -14.02
CA PRO A 8 27.99 -5.31 -13.24
C PRO A 8 26.88 -6.36 -13.27
N VAL A 9 26.42 -6.76 -12.09
CA VAL A 9 25.27 -7.66 -11.96
C VAL A 9 24.05 -6.85 -12.40
N MET A 10 23.53 -7.10 -13.60
CA MET A 10 22.27 -6.51 -14.04
C MET A 10 21.13 -7.19 -13.29
N HIS A 11 20.53 -6.48 -12.36
CA HIS A 11 19.30 -6.93 -11.72
C HIS A 11 18.14 -6.82 -12.74
N PRO A 12 17.22 -7.79 -12.77
CA PRO A 12 16.04 -7.68 -13.61
C PRO A 12 15.21 -6.45 -13.19
N ALA A 13 14.59 -5.80 -14.18
CA ALA A 13 13.66 -4.72 -13.93
C ALA A 13 12.50 -5.19 -13.04
N PHE A 14 11.99 -4.33 -12.16
CA PHE A 14 10.87 -4.65 -11.27
C PHE A 14 9.65 -5.21 -12.02
N ALA A 15 9.35 -4.69 -13.21
CA ALA A 15 8.26 -5.16 -14.05
C ALA A 15 8.36 -6.66 -14.43
N ALA A 16 9.57 -7.22 -14.50
CA ALA A 16 9.79 -8.63 -14.84
C ALA A 16 9.29 -9.60 -13.75
N SER A 17 9.02 -9.11 -12.54
CA SER A 17 8.47 -9.90 -11.43
C SER A 17 6.96 -10.18 -11.56
N PHE A 18 6.30 -9.68 -12.61
CA PHE A 18 4.85 -9.76 -12.81
C PHE A 18 4.51 -10.41 -14.15
N ALA A 19 3.55 -11.34 -14.13
CA ALA A 19 3.02 -11.95 -15.35
C ALA A 19 1.99 -11.05 -16.07
N ALA A 20 1.37 -10.13 -15.33
CA ALA A 20 0.38 -9.20 -15.85
C ALA A 20 0.98 -7.79 -16.00
N PRO A 21 0.52 -6.98 -16.98
CA PRO A 21 1.02 -5.64 -17.18
C PRO A 21 0.73 -4.75 -15.96
N LEU A 22 1.74 -4.00 -15.52
CA LEU A 22 1.61 -3.05 -14.42
C LEU A 22 0.72 -1.85 -14.79
N PRO A 23 0.11 -1.16 -13.81
CA PRO A 23 -0.69 0.03 -14.05
C PRO A 23 0.09 1.10 -14.81
N ARG A 24 -0.57 1.80 -15.73
CA ARG A 24 0.10 2.76 -16.64
C ARG A 24 0.91 3.82 -15.90
N GLY A 25 0.41 4.31 -14.76
CA GLY A 25 1.05 5.39 -14.00
C GLY A 25 2.39 5.03 -13.36
N VAL A 26 2.70 3.73 -13.17
CA VAL A 26 3.97 3.26 -12.57
C VAL A 26 4.83 2.45 -13.54
N ARG A 27 4.33 2.20 -14.75
CA ARG A 27 4.95 1.25 -15.68
C ARG A 27 6.36 1.67 -16.11
N ALA A 28 6.55 2.93 -16.47
CA ALA A 28 7.87 3.42 -16.90
C ALA A 28 8.91 3.29 -15.78
N ALA A 29 8.56 3.68 -14.55
CA ALA A 29 9.44 3.52 -13.38
C ALA A 29 9.76 2.03 -13.11
N ALA A 30 8.76 1.16 -13.22
CA ALA A 30 8.92 -0.28 -13.03
C ALA A 30 9.77 -0.98 -14.10
N GLU A 31 9.81 -0.45 -15.32
CA GLU A 31 10.65 -0.95 -16.42
C GLU A 31 12.11 -0.55 -16.26
N SER A 32 12.39 0.57 -15.57
CA SER A 32 13.76 1.07 -15.35
C SER A 32 14.37 0.69 -14.00
N ALA A 33 13.56 0.56 -12.96
CA ALA A 33 14.05 0.39 -11.59
C ALA A 33 14.33 -1.07 -11.26
N SER A 34 15.32 -1.29 -10.39
CA SER A 34 15.50 -2.58 -9.71
C SER A 34 14.34 -2.81 -8.72
N TRP A 35 14.22 -4.05 -8.24
CA TRP A 35 13.20 -4.38 -7.25
C TRP A 35 13.29 -3.55 -5.97
N ASP A 36 14.51 -3.40 -5.44
CA ASP A 36 14.77 -2.70 -4.20
C ASP A 36 14.57 -1.18 -4.36
N ASP A 37 15.00 -0.60 -5.48
CA ASP A 37 14.80 0.82 -5.77
C ASP A 37 13.31 1.16 -5.88
N PHE A 38 12.54 0.30 -6.58
CA PHE A 38 11.11 0.49 -6.72
C PHE A 38 10.39 0.39 -5.37
N LEU A 39 10.77 -0.58 -4.51
CA LEU A 39 10.21 -0.69 -3.17
C LEU A 39 10.59 0.50 -2.28
N ALA A 40 11.84 0.97 -2.36
CA ALA A 40 12.29 2.13 -1.59
C ALA A 40 11.48 3.38 -1.94
N GLU A 41 11.13 3.56 -3.22
CA GLU A 41 10.35 4.70 -3.67
C GLU A 41 8.85 4.52 -3.39
N TYR A 42 8.24 3.42 -3.84
CA TYR A 42 6.78 3.24 -3.88
C TYR A 42 6.20 2.57 -2.64
N ALA A 43 6.98 1.85 -1.86
CA ALA A 43 6.54 1.18 -0.65
C ALA A 43 7.30 1.63 0.61
N PRO A 44 7.42 2.96 0.87
CA PRO A 44 8.16 3.44 2.04
C PRO A 44 7.55 2.86 3.32
N SER A 45 8.37 2.10 4.04
CA SER A 45 8.04 1.54 5.36
C SER A 45 8.25 2.55 6.49
N GLY A 46 8.97 3.63 6.21
CA GLY A 46 9.14 4.80 7.07
C GLY A 46 8.12 5.90 6.78
N GLY A 47 7.96 6.81 7.74
CA GLY A 47 7.06 7.95 7.61
C GLY A 47 6.37 8.33 8.93
N PRO A 48 5.71 9.50 8.96
CA PRO A 48 4.96 9.97 10.12
C PRO A 48 3.74 9.10 10.41
N LEU A 49 3.13 8.46 9.41
CA LEU A 49 2.00 7.56 9.58
C LEU A 49 2.47 6.10 9.62
N ARG A 50 2.05 5.36 10.66
CA ARG A 50 2.30 3.92 10.80
C ARG A 50 1.05 3.17 11.24
N MET A 51 0.82 2.00 10.67
CA MET A 51 -0.20 1.05 11.10
C MET A 51 0.47 -0.17 11.73
N ARG A 52 0.08 -0.53 12.96
CA ARG A 52 0.70 -1.66 13.68
C ARG A 52 -0.21 -2.87 13.76
N GLN A 53 -1.29 -2.75 14.51
CA GLN A 53 -2.29 -3.80 14.65
C GLN A 53 -3.43 -3.50 13.70
N TRP A 54 -3.91 -4.51 12.99
CA TRP A 54 -5.09 -4.44 12.15
C TRP A 54 -5.95 -5.68 12.41
N SER A 55 -7.26 -5.49 12.55
CA SER A 55 -8.20 -6.61 12.63
C SER A 55 -9.60 -6.23 12.16
N CYS A 56 -10.27 -7.18 11.50
CA CYS A 56 -11.72 -7.19 11.37
C CYS A 56 -12.31 -7.77 12.67
N THR A 57 -13.06 -6.96 13.42
CA THR A 57 -13.57 -7.33 14.76
C THR A 57 -14.99 -7.90 14.74
N ASP A 58 -15.66 -7.88 13.59
CA ASP A 58 -16.94 -8.57 13.45
C ASP A 58 -16.74 -10.09 13.38
N ALA A 59 -17.39 -10.81 14.31
CA ALA A 59 -17.66 -12.23 14.14
C ALA A 59 -18.65 -12.39 12.99
N ARG A 60 -18.30 -13.20 11.97
CA ARG A 60 -19.11 -13.41 10.76
C ARG A 60 -20.59 -13.64 11.13
N PRO A 61 -21.53 -12.77 10.77
CA PRO A 61 -22.94 -13.13 10.82
C PRO A 61 -23.17 -14.09 9.66
N GLY A 62 -23.34 -15.38 9.98
CA GLY A 62 -23.86 -16.33 9.01
C GLY A 62 -25.18 -15.81 8.42
N TYR A 63 -25.38 -16.03 7.12
CA TYR A 63 -26.69 -16.02 6.47
C TYR A 63 -27.34 -14.68 6.09
N ARG A 64 -26.59 -13.59 5.87
CA ARG A 64 -27.18 -12.38 5.24
C ARG A 64 -26.52 -12.07 3.89
N LEU A 65 -27.30 -12.16 2.82
CA LEU A 65 -26.89 -11.82 1.45
C LEU A 65 -26.95 -10.29 1.26
N GLY A 66 -25.82 -9.68 0.87
CA GLY A 66 -25.71 -8.24 0.56
C GLY A 66 -24.40 -7.60 1.06
N PRO A 67 -24.02 -6.39 0.60
CA PRO A 67 -22.88 -5.65 1.12
C PRO A 67 -23.10 -5.36 2.61
N GLN A 68 -22.27 -5.94 3.47
CA GLN A 68 -22.35 -5.71 4.91
C GLN A 68 -21.19 -4.82 5.33
N SER A 69 -21.53 -3.72 6.00
CA SER A 69 -20.55 -2.97 6.77
C SER A 69 -19.99 -3.87 7.86
N ARG A 70 -18.67 -4.05 7.87
CA ARG A 70 -17.93 -4.76 8.91
C ARG A 70 -17.22 -3.77 9.81
N ARG A 71 -17.05 -4.12 11.08
CA ARG A 71 -16.21 -3.37 12.01
C ARG A 71 -14.75 -3.76 11.87
N TYR A 72 -13.92 -2.75 11.71
CA TYR A 72 -12.48 -2.85 11.66
C TYR A 72 -11.86 -2.06 12.80
N GLN A 73 -10.69 -2.50 13.24
CA GLN A 73 -9.88 -1.83 14.24
C GLN A 73 -8.44 -1.77 13.77
N ALA A 74 -7.80 -0.62 13.99
CA ALA A 74 -6.39 -0.43 13.72
C ALA A 74 -5.71 0.31 14.87
N THR A 75 -4.45 -0.01 15.17
CA THR A 75 -3.60 0.86 15.99
C THR A 75 -2.76 1.72 15.06
N ILE A 76 -3.07 3.01 15.03
CA ILE A 76 -2.48 4.01 14.13
C ILE A 76 -1.59 4.95 14.93
N ALA A 77 -0.37 5.15 14.46
CA ALA A 77 0.55 6.17 14.97
C ALA A 77 0.71 7.29 13.94
N VAL A 78 0.60 8.54 14.39
CA VAL A 78 0.88 9.75 13.61
C VAL A 78 1.89 10.58 14.39
N GLY A 79 3.13 10.65 13.91
CA GLY A 79 4.25 11.17 14.70
C GLY A 79 4.40 10.39 16.01
N ASP A 80 4.38 11.10 17.13
CA ASP A 80 4.48 10.51 18.47
C ASP A 80 3.13 10.08 19.07
N THR A 81 2.02 10.42 18.41
CA THR A 81 0.67 10.10 18.91
C THR A 81 0.24 8.72 18.42
N VAL A 82 0.03 7.79 19.34
CA VAL A 82 -0.47 6.44 19.06
C VAL A 82 -1.88 6.28 19.62
N SER A 83 -2.82 5.81 18.80
CA SER A 83 -4.20 5.59 19.23
C SER A 83 -4.85 4.44 18.46
N THR A 84 -5.81 3.78 19.09
CA THR A 84 -6.65 2.78 18.44
C THR A 84 -7.83 3.46 17.73
N SER A 85 -8.01 3.14 16.45
CA SER A 85 -9.09 3.59 15.58
C SER A 85 -10.07 2.46 15.32
N ARG A 86 -11.34 2.82 15.12
CA ARG A 86 -12.37 1.86 14.71
C ARG A 86 -13.23 2.50 13.64
N ALA A 87 -13.62 1.73 12.64
CA ALA A 87 -14.54 2.17 11.61
C ALA A 87 -15.43 1.00 11.18
N ALA A 88 -16.67 1.31 10.83
CA ALA A 88 -17.57 0.40 10.16
C ALA A 88 -17.54 0.73 8.67
N ALA A 89 -17.14 -0.23 7.82
CA ALA A 89 -17.04 -0.01 6.38
C ALA A 89 -17.31 -1.29 5.58
N SER A 90 -17.55 -1.15 4.28
CA SER A 90 -17.76 -2.27 3.35
C SER A 90 -16.50 -3.09 3.06
N GLY A 91 -15.31 -2.56 3.39
CA GLY A 91 -14.05 -3.25 3.19
C GLY A 91 -12.85 -2.59 3.88
N PRO A 92 -11.68 -3.23 3.86
CA PRO A 92 -10.50 -2.81 4.61
C PRO A 92 -9.96 -1.42 4.20
N ILE A 93 -9.90 -1.14 2.90
CA ILE A 93 -9.45 0.17 2.40
C ILE A 93 -10.38 1.28 2.88
N ALA A 94 -11.69 1.12 2.68
CA ALA A 94 -12.69 2.09 3.11
C ALA A 94 -12.66 2.33 4.63
N ALA A 95 -12.43 1.27 5.41
CA ALA A 95 -12.28 1.38 6.86
C ALA A 95 -11.02 2.18 7.23
N LEU A 96 -9.87 1.86 6.64
CA LEU A 96 -8.63 2.56 6.95
C LEU A 96 -8.71 4.03 6.52
N THR A 97 -9.23 4.34 5.34
CA THR A 97 -9.39 5.74 4.90
C THR A 97 -10.34 6.52 5.79
N ALA A 98 -11.42 5.91 6.28
CA ALA A 98 -12.30 6.55 7.26
C ALA A 98 -11.58 6.83 8.59
N MET A 99 -10.82 5.85 9.12
CA MET A 99 -10.04 6.03 10.35
C MET A 99 -8.97 7.13 10.24
N LEU A 100 -8.41 7.32 9.04
CA LEU A 100 -7.45 8.39 8.72
C LEU A 100 -8.15 9.74 8.57
N TYR A 101 -9.32 9.76 7.92
CA TYR A 101 -10.11 10.98 7.78
C TYR A 101 -10.53 11.56 9.13
N ASP A 102 -10.94 10.72 10.09
CA ASP A 102 -11.23 11.13 11.47
C ASP A 102 -10.03 11.77 12.19
N ARG A 103 -8.81 11.59 11.66
CA ARG A 103 -7.56 12.20 12.15
C ARG A 103 -7.12 13.42 11.33
N GLY A 104 -7.98 13.93 10.44
CA GLY A 104 -7.66 15.04 9.55
C GLY A 104 -6.77 14.65 8.38
N ILE A 105 -6.64 13.36 8.08
CA ILE A 105 -5.83 12.86 6.95
C ILE A 105 -6.78 12.35 5.86
N ALA A 106 -7.00 13.17 4.84
CA ALA A 106 -7.83 12.81 3.71
C ALA A 106 -7.04 12.00 2.66
N LEU A 107 -7.63 10.92 2.18
CA LEU A 107 -7.13 10.16 1.04
C LEU A 107 -8.31 9.69 0.18
N GLU A 108 -8.37 10.17 -1.05
CA GLU A 108 -9.23 9.62 -2.09
C GLU A 108 -8.45 8.60 -2.91
N THR A 109 -8.98 7.38 -3.08
CA THR A 109 -8.35 6.35 -3.93
C THR A 109 -8.87 6.48 -5.35
N THR A 110 -7.98 6.80 -6.29
CA THR A 110 -8.33 7.03 -7.71
C THR A 110 -7.99 5.85 -8.60
N SER A 111 -7.07 4.99 -8.19
CA SER A 111 -6.74 3.75 -8.90
C SER A 111 -6.30 2.66 -7.92
N PHE A 112 -6.70 1.42 -8.19
CA PHE A 112 -6.39 0.27 -7.34
C PHE A 112 -6.16 -0.98 -8.20
N HIS A 113 -5.02 -1.62 -8.01
CA HIS A 113 -4.66 -2.85 -8.74
C HIS A 113 -3.92 -3.82 -7.81
N GLN A 114 -4.36 -5.07 -7.77
CA GLN A 114 -3.67 -6.13 -7.05
C GLN A 114 -3.15 -7.18 -8.01
N LEU A 115 -1.87 -7.51 -7.90
CA LEU A 115 -1.18 -8.44 -8.76
C LEU A 115 -0.37 -9.44 -7.92
N PRO A 116 -0.44 -10.74 -8.22
CA PRO A 116 0.43 -11.72 -7.57
C PRO A 116 1.87 -11.57 -8.07
N THR A 117 2.83 -11.75 -7.17
CA THR A 117 4.27 -11.74 -7.48
C THR A 117 5.05 -12.54 -6.45
N GLY A 118 5.87 -13.49 -6.90
CA GLY A 118 6.77 -14.26 -6.02
C GLY A 118 6.11 -14.93 -4.81
N GLY A 119 4.87 -15.40 -4.95
CA GLY A 119 4.09 -15.99 -3.84
C GLY A 119 3.45 -14.97 -2.87
N ARG A 120 3.60 -13.67 -3.15
CA ARG A 120 3.05 -12.54 -2.40
C ARG A 120 2.03 -11.79 -3.24
N THR A 121 1.33 -10.85 -2.62
CA THR A 121 0.43 -9.91 -3.30
C THR A 121 1.04 -8.52 -3.30
N ALA A 122 1.21 -7.93 -4.48
CA ALA A 122 1.50 -6.51 -4.64
C ALA A 122 0.21 -5.75 -4.89
N THR A 123 -0.01 -4.68 -4.12
CA THR A 123 -1.12 -3.76 -4.34
C THR A 123 -0.58 -2.41 -4.75
N PHE A 124 -0.95 -1.94 -5.94
CA PHE A 124 -0.65 -0.61 -6.44
C PHE A 124 -1.87 0.28 -6.25
N LEU A 125 -1.67 1.41 -5.59
CA LEU A 125 -2.72 2.36 -5.27
C LEU A 125 -2.30 3.76 -5.73
N GLN A 126 -3.18 4.44 -6.46
CA GLN A 126 -3.07 5.88 -6.66
C GLN A 126 -4.05 6.56 -5.72
N GLY A 127 -3.55 7.53 -4.96
CA GLY A 127 -4.37 8.31 -4.05
C GLY A 127 -4.10 9.80 -4.14
N SER A 128 -5.07 10.59 -3.70
CA SER A 128 -5.02 12.05 -3.70
C SER A 128 -5.44 12.65 -2.36
N ASP A 129 -4.77 13.76 -1.99
CA ASP A 129 -5.18 14.64 -0.87
C ASP A 129 -6.10 15.79 -1.32
N GLY A 130 -6.56 15.76 -2.57
CA GLY A 130 -7.33 16.83 -3.23
C GLY A 130 -6.48 17.87 -3.95
N THR A 131 -5.16 17.91 -3.72
CA THR A 131 -4.24 18.83 -4.40
C THR A 131 -3.20 18.10 -5.23
N ARG A 132 -2.68 17.00 -4.71
CA ARG A 132 -1.63 16.17 -5.31
C ARG A 132 -2.14 14.75 -5.43
N SER A 133 -1.52 14.01 -6.33
CA SER A 133 -1.78 12.58 -6.51
C SER A 133 -0.46 11.83 -6.50
N MET A 134 -0.41 10.72 -5.76
CA MET A 134 0.76 9.87 -5.66
C MET A 134 0.38 8.42 -5.91
N TRP A 135 1.28 7.72 -6.61
CA TRP A 135 1.26 6.27 -6.64
C TRP A 135 2.05 5.72 -5.47
N ALA A 136 1.57 4.62 -4.91
CA ALA A 136 2.26 3.83 -3.92
C ALA A 136 1.98 2.35 -4.12
N MET A 137 2.77 1.55 -3.42
CA MET A 137 2.71 0.10 -3.44
C MET A 137 2.70 -0.44 -2.01
N GLY A 138 1.96 -1.52 -1.80
CA GLY A 138 2.09 -2.40 -0.66
C GLY A 138 2.42 -3.81 -1.13
N LEU A 139 3.14 -4.56 -0.29
CA LEU A 139 3.55 -5.93 -0.59
C LEU A 139 3.45 -6.76 0.68
N ASP A 140 2.65 -7.82 0.64
CA ASP A 140 2.41 -8.72 1.76
C ASP A 140 1.92 -10.07 1.23
N ASP A 141 2.00 -11.10 2.06
CA ASP A 141 1.52 -12.44 1.71
C ASP A 141 -0.01 -12.47 1.80
N ASP A 142 -0.60 -11.62 2.66
CA ASP A 142 -2.03 -11.35 2.73
C ASP A 142 -2.44 -10.20 1.78
N PRO A 143 -3.32 -10.43 0.80
CA PRO A 143 -3.88 -9.38 -0.06
C PRO A 143 -4.49 -8.20 0.71
N GLU A 144 -5.11 -8.43 1.86
CA GLU A 144 -5.70 -7.37 2.69
C GLU A 144 -4.61 -6.48 3.29
N LEU A 145 -3.58 -7.08 3.90
CA LEU A 145 -2.44 -6.33 4.46
C LEU A 145 -1.64 -5.61 3.37
N SER A 146 -1.47 -6.24 2.20
CA SER A 146 -0.84 -5.62 1.04
C SER A 146 -1.57 -4.33 0.64
N ALA A 147 -2.90 -4.37 0.59
CA ALA A 147 -3.71 -3.20 0.25
C ALA A 147 -3.63 -2.09 1.31
N LEU A 148 -3.67 -2.45 2.59
CA LEU A 148 -3.55 -1.48 3.69
C LEU A 148 -2.16 -0.82 3.73
N ARG A 149 -1.09 -1.59 3.47
CA ARG A 149 0.27 -1.05 3.34
C ARG A 149 0.38 -0.05 2.19
N ALA A 150 -0.29 -0.31 1.06
CA ALA A 150 -0.32 0.62 -0.07
C ALA A 150 -0.96 1.96 0.31
N VAL A 151 -2.05 1.94 1.10
CA VAL A 151 -2.68 3.16 1.63
C VAL A 151 -1.72 3.93 2.54
N ILE A 152 -1.08 3.27 3.50
CA ILE A 152 -0.13 3.91 4.42
C ILE A 152 1.05 4.53 3.65
N ALA A 153 1.61 3.79 2.70
CA ALA A 153 2.67 4.28 1.81
C ALA A 153 2.22 5.50 1.00
N CYS A 154 1.02 5.48 0.42
CA CYS A 154 0.48 6.59 -0.36
C CYS A 154 0.34 7.87 0.47
N VAL A 155 -0.22 7.74 1.68
CA VAL A 155 -0.38 8.88 2.58
C VAL A 155 0.97 9.43 3.02
N ASN A 156 1.93 8.57 3.40
CA ASN A 156 3.27 9.02 3.75
C ASN A 156 3.93 9.78 2.59
N ARG A 157 3.81 9.27 1.35
CA ARG A 157 4.31 9.98 0.16
C ARG A 157 3.65 11.34 -0.04
N LEU A 158 2.34 11.47 0.19
CA LEU A 158 1.63 12.76 0.09
C LEU A 158 2.06 13.73 1.20
N MET A 159 2.34 13.25 2.41
CA MET A 159 2.78 14.11 3.52
C MET A 159 4.21 14.64 3.36
N THR A 160 5.04 13.98 2.57
CA THR A 160 6.45 14.38 2.32
C THR A 160 6.71 15.01 0.96
N ALA A 161 5.70 15.03 0.09
CA ALA A 161 5.73 15.73 -1.19
C ALA A 161 5.65 17.25 -1.02
#